data_AF-A0A816E071-F1
#
_entry.id   AF-A0A816E071-F1
#
_cell.length_a   1.000
_cell.length_b   1.000
_cell.length_c   1.000
_cell.angle_alpha   90.00
_cell.angle_beta   90.00
_cell.angle_gamma   90.00
#
_symmetry.space_group_name_H-M   'P 1'
#
loop_
_entity.id
_entity.type
_entity.pdbx_description
1 polymer ?
#
loop_
_entity_poly.entity_id
_entity_poly.type
_entity_poly.pdbx_seq_one_letter_code
_entity_poly.pdbx_strand_id
1 'polypeptide(L)'
;LISIKGKPACRTTSKHYSQYRNYFVVIAFSTIIPLIIIGIFGFLTYRQLHAIDSDQHTVVVVHRRSARLSHLTKQITNMILVQIMIVLCCETPFAVVQIYTCATKHMSKSALQQAEEQLIQMVVVTCNYSTFASSFYCYYVASKRFRKQTIEVLTLCPWHRKNQPLSSSSETTGNILNQQLLTQI
;
A
#
# COMPACT_ATOMS: atom_id res chain seq x y z
N LEU A 1 -12.87 -29.41 16.27
CA LEU A 1 -12.45 -28.61 17.44
C LEU A 1 -11.96 -29.57 18.50
N ILE A 2 -10.71 -29.45 18.94
CA ILE A 2 -10.18 -30.30 20.02
C ILE A 2 -10.17 -29.44 21.28
N SER A 3 -10.88 -29.86 22.32
CA SER A 3 -10.95 -29.16 23.59
C SER A 3 -9.70 -29.48 24.41
N ILE A 4 -8.89 -28.46 24.73
CA ILE A 4 -7.78 -28.59 25.67
C ILE A 4 -8.18 -27.77 26.89
N LYS A 5 -8.32 -28.43 28.05
CA LYS A 5 -8.75 -27.80 29.32
C LYS A 5 -10.11 -27.08 29.23
N GLY A 6 -11.07 -27.65 28.51
CA GLY A 6 -12.45 -27.12 28.45
C GLY A 6 -12.65 -25.89 27.54
N LYS A 7 -11.61 -25.41 26.86
CA LYS A 7 -11.72 -24.32 25.88
C LYS A 7 -11.63 -24.87 24.45
N PRO A 8 -12.56 -24.50 23.55
CA PRO A 8 -12.47 -24.89 22.15
C PRO A 8 -11.25 -24.22 21.52
N ALA A 9 -10.26 -25.02 21.12
CA ALA A 9 -9.09 -24.54 20.41
C ALA A 9 -9.15 -24.97 18.94
N CYS A 10 -8.88 -24.02 18.04
CA CYS A 10 -8.67 -24.30 16.62
C CYS A 10 -7.26 -24.87 16.45
N ARG A 11 -7.17 -26.18 16.28
CA ARG A 11 -5.91 -26.88 15.99
C ARG A 11 -6.08 -27.74 14.75
N THR A 12 -5.06 -27.74 13.89
CA THR A 12 -4.99 -28.59 12.71
C THR A 12 -4.99 -30.06 13.14
N THR A 13 -5.97 -30.84 12.67
CA THR A 13 -6.18 -32.25 13.09
C THR A 13 -5.11 -33.19 12.52
N SER A 14 -4.57 -32.91 11.34
CA SER A 14 -3.54 -33.74 10.68
C SER A 14 -2.14 -33.14 10.82
N LYS A 15 -1.21 -33.92 11.39
CA LYS A 15 0.21 -33.54 11.53
C LYS A 15 0.90 -33.40 10.17
N HIS A 16 0.62 -34.32 9.24
CA HIS A 16 1.19 -34.30 7.88
C HIS A 16 0.74 -33.06 7.10
N TYR A 17 -0.55 -32.73 7.17
CA TYR A 17 -1.08 -31.52 6.54
C TYR A 17 -0.45 -30.25 7.15
N SER A 18 -0.28 -30.21 8.48
CA SER A 18 0.36 -29.07 9.13
C SER A 18 1.82 -28.91 8.74
N GLN A 19 2.56 -30.00 8.54
CA GLN A 19 3.95 -29.94 8.06
C GLN A 19 3.99 -29.45 6.61
N TYR A 20 3.24 -30.06 5.70
CA TYR A 20 3.17 -29.63 4.30
C TYR A 20 2.81 -28.14 4.17
N ARG A 21 1.77 -27.70 4.89
CA ARG A 21 1.36 -26.29 4.89
C ARG A 21 2.47 -25.36 5.39
N ASN A 22 3.08 -25.66 6.53
CA ASN A 22 4.05 -24.74 7.13
C ASN A 22 5.38 -24.71 6.37
N TYR A 23 5.86 -25.84 5.85
CA TYR A 23 7.13 -25.89 5.13
C TYR A 23 7.01 -25.46 3.67
N PHE A 24 5.91 -25.82 3.00
CA PHE A 24 5.78 -25.60 1.56
C PHE A 24 4.90 -24.40 1.25
N VAL A 25 3.66 -24.38 1.77
CA VAL A 25 2.70 -23.33 1.42
C VAL A 25 3.11 -21.98 2.01
N VAL A 26 3.39 -21.92 3.31
CA VAL A 26 3.69 -20.67 4.00
C VAL A 26 5.05 -20.10 3.58
N ILE A 27 6.11 -20.91 3.53
CA ILE A 27 7.44 -20.42 3.17
C ILE A 27 7.50 -20.08 1.68
N ALA A 28 7.11 -21.00 0.79
CA ALA A 28 7.30 -20.75 -0.65
C ALA A 28 6.30 -19.69 -1.17
N PHE A 29 5.01 -19.90 -0.95
CA PHE A 29 3.97 -19.06 -1.56
C PHE A 29 3.65 -17.80 -0.79
N SER A 30 3.77 -17.80 0.55
CA SER A 30 3.48 -16.60 1.35
C SER A 30 4.69 -15.74 1.63
N THR A 31 5.91 -16.28 1.49
CA THR A 31 7.13 -15.55 1.88
C THR A 31 8.07 -15.32 0.69
N ILE A 32 8.61 -16.39 0.09
CA ILE A 32 9.66 -16.28 -0.93
C ILE A 32 9.12 -15.67 -2.24
N ILE A 33 8.04 -16.23 -2.78
CA ILE A 33 7.48 -15.78 -4.07
C ILE A 33 7.04 -14.31 -4.00
N PRO A 34 6.27 -13.85 -2.98
CA PRO A 34 5.87 -12.46 -2.88
C PRO A 34 7.07 -11.50 -2.74
N LEU A 35 8.10 -11.86 -1.96
CA LEU A 35 9.30 -11.05 -1.83
C LEU A 35 10.05 -10.88 -3.15
N ILE A 36 10.19 -11.95 -3.93
CA ILE A 36 10.83 -11.90 -5.26
C ILE A 36 10.01 -11.01 -6.20
N ILE A 37 8.69 -11.22 -6.25
CA ILE A 37 7.79 -10.44 -7.10
C ILE A 37 7.88 -8.95 -6.74
N ILE A 38 7.75 -8.61 -5.47
CA ILE A 38 7.82 -7.22 -4.98
C ILE A 38 9.20 -6.61 -5.25
N GLY A 39 10.27 -7.38 -5.08
CA GLY A 39 11.63 -6.94 -5.40
C GLY A 39 11.82 -6.62 -6.89
N ILE A 40 11.34 -7.49 -7.78
CA ILE A 40 11.38 -7.26 -9.24
C ILE A 40 10.55 -6.03 -9.61
N PHE A 41 9.31 -5.95 -9.14
CA PHE A 41 8.43 -4.82 -9.43
C PHE A 41 9.00 -3.51 -8.88
N GLY A 42 9.56 -3.53 -7.66
CA GLY A 42 10.23 -2.37 -7.06
C GLY A 42 11.42 -1.91 -7.88
N PHE A 43 12.26 -2.84 -8.33
CA PHE A 43 13.41 -2.54 -9.17
C PHE A 43 13.02 -1.97 -10.54
N LEU A 44 12.04 -2.57 -11.22
CA LEU A 44 11.51 -2.06 -12.50
C LEU A 44 10.92 -0.66 -12.33
N THR A 45 10.17 -0.44 -11.26
CA THR A 45 9.59 0.87 -10.90
C THR A 45 10.67 1.92 -10.68
N TYR A 46 11.73 1.56 -9.96
CA TYR A 46 12.89 2.43 -9.73
C TYR A 46 13.60 2.80 -11.04
N ARG A 47 13.84 1.81 -11.91
CA ARG A 47 14.46 2.05 -13.23
C ARG A 47 13.62 3.00 -14.08
N GLN A 48 12.31 2.80 -14.10
CA GLN A 48 11.40 3.66 -14.86
C GLN A 48 11.37 5.09 -14.29
N LEU A 49 11.43 5.24 -12.97
CA LEU A 49 11.50 6.54 -12.32
C LEU A 49 12.78 7.29 -12.71
N HIS A 50 13.93 6.62 -12.73
CA HIS A 50 15.21 7.21 -13.15
C HIS A 50 15.24 7.56 -14.63
N ALA A 51 14.66 6.74 -15.51
CA ALA A 51 14.57 7.04 -16.93
C ALA A 51 13.76 8.33 -17.19
N ILE A 52 12.63 8.50 -16.48
CA ILE A 52 11.79 9.70 -16.59
C ILE A 52 12.51 10.96 -16.10
N ASP A 53 13.31 10.86 -15.04
CA ASP A 53 14.05 11.99 -14.49
C ASP A 53 15.16 12.48 -15.45
N SER A 54 15.81 11.55 -16.15
CA SER A 54 16.85 11.86 -17.13
C SER A 54 16.30 12.53 -18.39
N ASP A 55 15.12 12.13 -18.87
CA ASP A 55 14.51 12.71 -20.09
C ASP A 55 13.74 14.02 -19.84
N GLN A 56 13.46 14.37 -18.58
CA GLN A 56 12.71 15.58 -18.23
C GLN A 56 13.44 16.89 -18.56
N HIS A 57 14.76 16.85 -18.76
CA HIS A 57 15.55 18.04 -19.11
C HIS A 57 15.38 18.52 -20.56
N THR A 58 14.84 17.70 -21.47
CA THR A 58 14.89 17.98 -22.92
C THR A 58 13.53 18.35 -23.56
N VAL A 59 12.41 18.18 -22.85
CA VAL A 59 11.04 18.25 -23.45
C VAL A 59 10.12 19.28 -22.77
N VAL A 60 10.67 20.43 -22.36
CA VAL A 60 9.94 21.41 -21.51
C VAL A 60 8.85 22.21 -22.26
N VAL A 61 8.79 22.23 -23.59
CA VAL A 61 8.04 23.32 -24.28
C VAL A 61 6.64 22.93 -24.80
N VAL A 62 6.36 21.66 -25.16
CA VAL A 62 5.22 21.40 -26.07
C VAL A 62 3.91 20.94 -25.40
N HIS A 63 3.87 20.50 -24.14
CA HIS A 63 2.62 19.96 -23.56
C HIS A 63 2.40 20.25 -22.06
N ARG A 64 1.91 21.45 -21.72
CA ARG A 64 1.49 21.83 -20.35
C ARG A 64 0.47 20.86 -19.71
N ARG A 65 -0.39 20.21 -20.52
CA ARG A 65 -1.37 19.22 -20.03
C ARG A 65 -0.72 17.87 -19.71
N SER A 66 0.28 17.45 -20.50
CA SER A 66 1.07 16.24 -20.23
C SER A 66 2.00 16.42 -19.03
N ALA A 67 2.57 17.61 -18.85
CA ALA A 67 3.45 17.90 -17.70
C ALA A 67 2.74 17.69 -16.35
N ARG A 68 1.47 18.12 -16.20
CA ARG A 68 0.71 17.88 -14.97
C ARG A 68 0.41 16.40 -14.73
N LEU A 69 0.11 15.65 -15.78
CA LEU A 69 -0.14 14.21 -15.69
C LEU A 69 1.13 13.46 -15.32
N SER A 70 2.27 13.81 -15.93
CA SER A 70 3.59 13.25 -15.60
C SER A 70 3.99 13.50 -14.15
N HIS A 71 3.81 14.72 -13.63
CA HIS A 71 4.08 15.02 -12.22
C HIS A 71 3.20 14.20 -11.26
N LEU A 72 1.92 13.99 -11.60
CA LEU A 72 1.02 13.16 -10.80
C LEU A 72 1.48 11.68 -10.82
N THR A 73 1.82 11.15 -12.00
CA THR A 73 2.33 9.78 -12.14
C THR A 73 3.63 9.61 -11.35
N LYS A 74 4.58 10.55 -11.45
CA LYS A 74 5.84 10.53 -10.68
C LYS A 74 5.58 10.51 -9.17
N GLN A 75 4.62 11.29 -8.69
CA GLN A 75 4.24 11.32 -7.28
C GLN A 75 3.65 9.98 -6.81
N ILE A 76 2.75 9.38 -7.60
CA ILE A 76 2.15 8.08 -7.30
C ILE A 76 3.23 6.98 -7.33
N THR A 77 4.09 6.97 -8.35
CA THR A 77 5.19 6.01 -8.49
C THR A 77 6.17 6.10 -7.32
N ASN A 78 6.56 7.30 -6.90
CA ASN A 78 7.46 7.48 -5.75
C ASN A 78 6.81 6.97 -4.45
N MET A 79 5.52 7.21 -4.27
CA MET A 79 4.79 6.70 -3.11
C MET A 79 4.68 5.16 -3.11
N ILE A 80 4.42 4.54 -4.27
CA ILE A 80 4.45 3.08 -4.42
C ILE A 80 5.85 2.53 -4.06
N LEU A 81 6.91 3.21 -4.51
CA LEU A 81 8.28 2.81 -4.20
C LEU A 81 8.56 2.85 -2.69
N VAL A 82 8.15 3.92 -2.00
CA VAL A 82 8.26 4.00 -0.53
C VAL A 82 7.49 2.87 0.15
N GLN A 83 6.27 2.57 -0.31
CA GLN A 83 5.47 1.47 0.24
C GLN A 83 6.15 0.11 0.01
N ILE A 84 6.74 -0.11 -1.16
CA ILE A 84 7.52 -1.32 -1.45
C ILE A 84 8.72 -1.43 -0.50
N MET A 85 9.44 -0.34 -0.26
CA MET A 85 10.58 -0.34 0.67
C MET A 85 10.14 -0.68 2.10
N ILE A 86 9.04 -0.11 2.58
CA ILE A 86 8.46 -0.42 3.90
C ILE A 86 8.12 -1.91 4.00
N VAL A 87 7.43 -2.45 2.98
CA VAL A 87 7.07 -3.87 2.93
C VAL A 87 8.32 -4.74 2.95
N LEU A 88 9.34 -4.45 2.15
CA LEU A 88 10.59 -5.22 2.14
C LEU A 88 11.31 -5.18 3.50
N CYS A 89 11.38 -4.01 4.14
CA CYS A 89 11.99 -3.85 5.45
C CYS A 89 11.26 -4.61 6.56
N CYS A 90 9.93 -4.76 6.48
CA CYS A 90 9.13 -5.47 7.49
C CYS A 90 8.97 -6.97 7.18
N GLU A 91 8.81 -7.36 5.92
CA GLU A 91 8.63 -8.75 5.51
C GLU A 91 9.92 -9.56 5.55
N THR A 92 11.08 -8.94 5.27
CA THR A 92 12.37 -9.63 5.31
C THR A 92 12.71 -10.19 6.69
N PRO A 93 12.68 -9.43 7.80
CA PRO A 93 12.92 -9.99 9.14
C PRO A 93 11.86 -11.04 9.50
N PHE A 94 10.62 -10.89 9.05
CA PHE A 94 9.57 -11.89 9.24
C PHE A 94 9.90 -13.21 8.53
N ALA A 95 10.33 -13.13 7.27
CA ALA A 95 10.77 -14.27 6.49
C ALA A 95 11.93 -15.02 7.17
N VAL A 96 12.94 -14.28 7.61
CA VAL A 96 14.13 -14.85 8.29
C VAL A 96 13.73 -15.59 9.56
N VAL A 97 12.90 -14.98 10.42
CA VAL A 97 12.43 -15.61 11.67
C VAL A 97 11.58 -16.84 11.38
N GLN A 98 10.73 -16.82 10.35
CA GLN A 98 9.92 -17.98 9.96
C GLN A 98 10.78 -19.15 9.48
N ILE A 99 11.77 -18.88 8.63
CA ILE A 99 12.71 -19.91 8.14
C ILE A 99 13.51 -20.48 9.33
N TYR A 100 14.03 -19.61 10.20
CA TYR A 100 14.75 -20.01 11.41
C TYR A 100 13.90 -20.91 12.32
N THR A 101 12.66 -20.51 12.58
CA THR A 101 11.73 -21.28 13.44
C THR A 101 11.41 -22.64 12.82
N CYS A 102 11.28 -22.71 11.50
CA CYS A 102 11.03 -23.96 10.79
C CYS A 102 12.24 -24.91 10.80
N ALA A 103 13.45 -24.36 10.65
CA ALA A 103 14.71 -25.13 10.67
C ALA A 103 15.04 -25.66 12.07
N THR A 104 14.81 -24.85 13.11
CA THR A 104 15.17 -25.18 14.50
C THR A 104 14.05 -25.87 15.29
N LYS A 105 12.92 -26.19 14.63
CA LYS A 105 11.73 -26.77 15.26
C LYS A 105 11.98 -28.08 16.03
N HIS A 106 12.97 -28.86 15.60
CA HIS A 106 13.32 -30.16 16.18
C HIS A 106 14.52 -30.11 17.13
N MET A 107 15.10 -28.93 17.33
CA MET A 107 16.22 -28.76 18.25
C MET A 107 15.71 -28.58 19.68
N SER A 108 16.40 -29.20 20.65
CA SER A 108 16.13 -28.96 22.06
C SER A 108 16.61 -27.55 22.42
N LYS A 109 15.73 -26.73 23.00
CA LYS A 109 16.01 -25.34 23.38
C LYS A 109 15.77 -25.16 24.87
N SER A 110 16.58 -24.31 25.50
CA SER A 110 16.34 -23.92 26.88
C SER A 110 15.08 -23.05 27.00
N ALA A 111 14.47 -23.00 28.19
CA ALA A 111 13.29 -22.18 28.43
C ALA A 111 13.54 -20.67 28.18
N LEU A 112 14.75 -20.19 28.48
CA LEU A 112 15.15 -18.81 28.23
C LEU A 112 15.21 -18.51 26.72
N GLN A 113 15.88 -19.37 25.93
CA GLN A 113 15.94 -19.24 24.47
C GLN A 113 14.55 -19.26 23.83
N GLN A 114 13.66 -20.13 24.32
CA GLN A 114 12.30 -20.19 23.81
C GLN A 114 11.51 -18.90 24.09
N ALA A 115 11.71 -18.28 25.25
CA ALA A 115 11.07 -17.00 25.58
C ALA A 115 11.60 -15.85 24.70
N GLU A 116 12.92 -15.80 24.46
CA GLU A 116 13.55 -14.81 23.56
C GLU A 116 13.04 -14.94 22.13
N GLU A 117 12.98 -16.15 21.59
CA GLU A 117 12.45 -16.41 20.25
C GLU A 117 10.98 -16.00 20.12
N GLN A 118 10.16 -16.25 21.14
CA GLN A 118 8.76 -15.83 21.14
C GLN A 118 8.62 -14.32 21.17
N LEU A 119 9.47 -13.62 21.94
CA LEU A 119 9.48 -12.16 21.97
C LEU A 119 9.86 -11.58 20.60
N ILE A 120 10.93 -12.09 19.98
CA ILE A 120 11.36 -11.70 18.64
C ILE A 120 10.24 -11.96 17.63
N GLN A 121 9.62 -13.13 17.70
CA GLN A 121 8.51 -13.49 16.82
C GLN A 121 7.33 -12.53 16.97
N MET A 122 6.95 -12.14 18.20
CA MET A 122 5.91 -11.15 18.43
C MET A 122 6.27 -9.80 17.83
N VAL A 123 7.47 -9.29 18.09
CA VAL A 123 7.92 -7.99 17.56
C VAL A 123 7.85 -7.98 16.04
N VAL A 124 8.38 -9.02 15.40
CA VAL A 124 8.45 -9.09 13.94
C VAL A 124 7.06 -9.27 13.32
N VAL A 125 6.18 -10.05 13.93
CA VAL A 125 4.78 -10.19 13.51
C VAL A 125 4.03 -8.86 13.64
N THR A 126 4.21 -8.14 14.74
CA THR A 126 3.60 -6.81 14.94
C THR A 126 4.11 -5.81 13.90
N CYS A 127 5.41 -5.81 13.62
CA CYS A 127 5.99 -5.00 12.55
C CYS A 127 5.39 -5.36 11.18
N ASN A 128 5.20 -6.65 10.88
CA ASN A 128 4.55 -7.06 9.63
C ASN A 128 3.11 -6.52 9.56
N TYR A 129 2.29 -6.68 10.61
CA TYR A 129 0.93 -6.14 10.61
C TYR A 129 0.86 -4.62 10.43
N SER A 130 1.89 -3.88 10.86
CA SER A 130 1.95 -2.43 10.66
C SER A 130 2.01 -2.03 9.18
N THR A 131 2.45 -2.90 8.28
CA THR A 131 2.50 -2.64 6.83
C THR A 131 1.11 -2.44 6.20
N PHE A 132 0.08 -3.11 6.74
CA PHE A 132 -1.30 -2.91 6.30
C PHE A 132 -1.80 -1.49 6.65
N ALA A 133 -1.37 -0.97 7.79
CA ALA A 133 -1.69 0.40 8.21
C ALA A 133 -0.81 1.43 7.48
N SER A 134 0.44 1.09 7.15
CA SER A 134 1.41 2.00 6.54
C SER A 134 0.94 2.58 5.21
N SER A 135 0.20 1.78 4.43
CA SER A 135 -0.36 2.23 3.15
C SER A 135 -1.18 3.51 3.33
N PHE A 136 -2.14 3.51 4.27
CA PHE A 136 -2.98 4.68 4.55
C PHE A 136 -2.16 5.92 4.88
N TYR A 137 -1.19 5.78 5.79
CA TYR A 137 -0.33 6.90 6.19
C TYR A 137 0.58 7.39 5.05
N CYS A 138 1.11 6.48 4.23
CA CYS A 138 1.90 6.83 3.06
C CYS A 138 1.06 7.63 2.05
N TYR A 139 -0.17 7.21 1.76
CA TYR A 139 -1.10 7.96 0.91
C TYR A 139 -1.42 9.34 1.49
N TYR A 140 -1.69 9.40 2.80
CA TYR A 140 -2.05 10.63 3.49
C TYR A 140 -0.90 11.66 3.47
N VAL A 141 0.33 11.23 3.77
CA VAL A 141 1.49 12.13 3.80
C VAL A 141 1.90 12.55 2.39
N ALA A 142 1.94 11.60 1.44
CA ALA A 142 2.43 11.84 0.08
C ALA A 142 1.55 12.81 -0.71
N SER A 143 0.22 12.79 -0.53
CA SER A 143 -0.69 13.60 -1.32
C SER A 143 -1.17 14.85 -0.58
N LYS A 144 -0.68 16.03 -0.98
CA LYS A 144 -1.23 17.33 -0.56
C LYS A 144 -2.71 17.48 -0.94
N ARG A 145 -3.12 16.87 -2.06
CA ARG A 145 -4.52 16.87 -2.53
C ARG A 145 -5.42 16.07 -1.60
N PHE A 146 -4.96 14.89 -1.17
CA PHE A 146 -5.70 14.05 -0.24
C PHE A 146 -5.88 14.76 1.11
N ARG A 147 -4.82 15.36 1.66
CA ARG A 147 -4.93 16.20 2.87
C ARG A 147 -5.95 17.32 2.72
N LYS A 148 -5.94 18.02 1.59
CA LYS A 148 -6.89 19.11 1.33
C LYS A 148 -8.33 18.59 1.27
N GLN A 149 -8.58 17.47 0.59
CA GLN A 149 -9.90 16.83 0.52
C GLN A 149 -10.36 16.28 1.88
N THR A 150 -9.46 15.66 2.65
CA THR A 150 -9.79 15.17 4.00
C THR A 150 -10.13 16.33 4.93
N ILE A 151 -9.36 17.42 4.88
CA ILE A 151 -9.67 18.64 5.64
C ILE A 151 -11.01 19.21 5.17
N GLU A 152 -11.28 19.30 3.87
CA GLU A 152 -12.54 19.81 3.31
C GLU A 152 -13.75 18.97 3.74
N VAL A 153 -13.65 17.64 3.75
CA VAL A 153 -14.71 16.76 4.24
C VAL A 153 -14.88 16.88 5.77
N LEU A 154 -13.80 17.01 6.53
CA LEU A 154 -13.83 17.20 7.99
C LEU A 154 -14.35 18.60 8.37
N THR A 155 -14.08 19.63 7.57
CA THR A 155 -14.59 21.00 7.80
C THR A 155 -15.99 21.20 7.24
N LEU A 156 -16.46 20.35 6.32
CA LEU A 156 -17.86 20.23 5.88
C LEU A 156 -18.76 19.51 6.89
N CYS A 157 -18.34 19.37 8.16
CA CYS A 157 -19.27 19.11 9.24
C CYS A 157 -20.49 20.06 9.12
N PRO A 158 -21.73 19.58 9.32
CA PRO A 158 -22.98 20.27 8.96
C PRO A 158 -23.23 21.62 9.65
N TRP A 159 -22.33 22.05 10.52
CA TRP A 159 -22.37 23.36 11.18
C TRP A 159 -22.03 24.55 10.25
N HIS A 160 -21.29 24.34 9.14
CA HIS A 160 -20.90 25.44 8.25
C HIS A 160 -21.79 25.59 6.99
N ARG A 161 -22.87 24.81 6.85
CA ARG A 161 -23.82 24.91 5.72
C ARG A 161 -24.96 25.91 5.95
N LYS A 162 -24.91 26.74 7.00
CA LYS A 162 -25.96 27.73 7.28
C LYS A 162 -25.73 29.12 6.67
N ASN A 163 -24.55 29.42 6.11
CA ASN A 163 -24.20 30.80 5.71
C ASN A 163 -23.69 30.97 4.27
N GLN A 164 -23.93 30.05 3.33
CA GLN A 164 -23.70 30.35 1.92
C GLN A 164 -25.02 30.76 1.25
N PRO A 165 -25.22 32.04 0.89
CA PRO A 165 -26.33 32.43 0.05
C PRO A 165 -26.18 31.76 -1.31
N LEU A 166 -27.27 31.17 -1.81
CA LEU A 166 -27.39 30.72 -3.20
C LEU A 166 -27.03 31.90 -4.13
N SER A 167 -25.82 31.92 -4.67
CA SER A 167 -25.55 32.69 -5.88
C SER A 167 -26.14 31.90 -7.05
N SER A 168 -27.31 32.36 -7.46
CA SER A 168 -27.97 32.07 -8.73
C SER A 168 -26.97 31.88 -9.88
N SER A 169 -26.89 30.67 -10.41
CA SER A 169 -26.39 30.41 -11.76
C SER A 169 -27.46 30.85 -12.76
N SER A 170 -27.54 32.15 -13.00
CA SER A 170 -28.24 32.75 -14.13
C SER A 170 -27.40 32.59 -15.39
N GLU A 171 -27.98 31.85 -16.35
CA GLU A 171 -27.95 32.16 -17.78
C GLU A 171 -26.61 32.50 -18.44
N THR A 172 -25.87 31.49 -18.91
CA THR A 172 -25.04 31.67 -20.13
C THR A 172 -24.79 30.34 -20.85
N THR A 173 -25.84 29.73 -21.40
CA THR A 173 -25.66 28.70 -22.45
C THR A 173 -26.80 28.72 -23.48
N GLY A 174 -27.37 29.91 -23.74
CA GLY A 174 -28.22 30.19 -24.90
C GLY A 174 -27.44 30.63 -26.15
N ASN A 175 -26.11 30.78 -26.07
CA ASN A 175 -25.29 31.37 -27.15
C ASN A 175 -24.57 30.36 -28.05
N ILE A 176 -24.81 29.06 -27.91
CA ILE A 176 -24.25 28.04 -28.83
C ILE A 176 -25.20 27.75 -30.01
N LEU A 177 -26.50 28.05 -29.88
CA LEU A 177 -27.47 27.75 -30.96
C LEU A 177 -27.55 28.83 -32.06
N ASN A 178 -27.21 30.09 -31.76
CA ASN A 178 -27.30 31.18 -32.75
C ASN A 178 -26.08 31.33 -33.67
N GLN A 179 -25.00 30.57 -33.43
CA GLN A 179 -23.81 30.62 -34.29
C GLN A 179 -23.81 29.57 -35.41
N GLN A 180 -24.77 28.63 -35.43
CA GLN A 180 -24.92 27.65 -36.51
C GLN A 180 -25.94 28.05 -37.60
N LEU A 181 -26.73 29.12 -37.40
CA LEU A 181 -27.78 29.53 -38.33
C LEU A 181 -27.38 30.66 -39.30
N LEU A 182 -26.18 31.24 -39.16
CA LEU A 182 -25.67 32.31 -40.03
C LEU A 182 -24.66 31.85 -41.08
N THR A 183 -24.47 30.53 -41.25
CA THR A 183 -23.59 29.93 -42.27
C THR A 183 -24.36 29.17 -43.37
N GLN A 184 -25.67 29.39 -43.50
CA GLN A 184 -26.54 28.73 -44.49
C GLN A 184 -27.48 29.71 -45.24
N ILE A 185 -27.09 30.98 -45.37
CA ILE A 185 -27.63 31.91 -46.38
C ILE A 185 -26.43 32.58 -47.05
#